data_AF-A0A1V6SDQ2-F1
#
_entry.id   AF-A0A1V6SDQ2-F1
#
_cell.length_a   1.000
_cell.length_b   1.000
_cell.length_c   1.000
_cell.angle_alpha   90.00
_cell.angle_beta   90.00
_cell.angle_gamma   90.00
#
_symmetry.space_group_name_H-M   'P 1'
#
loop_
_entity.id
_entity.type
_entity.pdbx_description
1 polymer ?
#
loop_
_entity_poly.entity_id
_entity_poly.type
_entity_poly.pdbx_seq_one_letter_code
_entity_poly.pdbx_strand_id
1 'polypeptide(L)'
;MQSTSGESAQCAMLEDEHPPEYHTIQPRAVIECIRTSSAPLPPSGSSQAFKVNGMIYVAAQVAALPRGGMAIGETAAVERIFLNLEAILKAAGSSFDRVVKTTVGFDS
;
A
#
# COMPACT_ATOMS: atom_id res chain seq x y z
N MET A 1 -40.60 -19.51 -45.61
CA MET A 1 -40.94 -20.87 -45.16
C MET A 1 -39.81 -21.80 -45.57
N GLN A 2 -39.49 -22.75 -44.70
CA GLN A 2 -38.16 -23.31 -44.43
C GLN A 2 -37.62 -24.34 -45.43
N SER A 3 -36.29 -24.45 -45.48
CA SER A 3 -35.48 -25.70 -45.59
C SER A 3 -34.00 -25.26 -45.60
N THR A 4 -32.99 -25.84 -44.96
CA THR A 4 -32.81 -27.11 -44.23
C THR A 4 -31.48 -27.03 -43.47
N SER A 5 -31.41 -27.83 -42.41
CA SER A 5 -30.27 -28.30 -41.63
C SER A 5 -28.95 -28.59 -42.37
N GLY A 6 -27.84 -28.22 -41.70
CA GLY A 6 -26.74 -29.13 -41.37
C GLY A 6 -25.59 -29.23 -42.38
N GLU A 7 -24.44 -28.64 -42.04
CA GLU A 7 -23.16 -29.33 -42.22
C GLU A 7 -22.09 -28.73 -41.30
N SER A 8 -21.61 -29.59 -40.41
CA SER A 8 -20.43 -29.42 -39.57
C SER A 8 -19.19 -29.40 -40.44
N ALA A 9 -18.47 -28.29 -40.45
CA ALA A 9 -17.08 -28.25 -40.89
C ALA A 9 -16.19 -27.95 -39.69
N GLN A 10 -15.59 -29.02 -39.19
CA GLN A 10 -14.48 -29.10 -38.26
C GLN A 10 -13.48 -27.94 -38.47
N CYS A 11 -13.29 -27.09 -37.46
CA CYS A 11 -12.09 -26.25 -37.42
C CYS A 11 -10.93 -27.20 -37.06
N ALA A 12 -10.08 -27.47 -38.04
CA ALA A 12 -9.01 -28.45 -37.93
C ALA A 12 -8.11 -28.14 -36.73
N MET A 13 -7.89 -29.18 -35.92
CA MET A 13 -6.84 -29.26 -34.93
C MET A 13 -5.49 -29.13 -35.64
N LEU A 14 -4.80 -28.02 -35.41
CA LEU A 14 -3.34 -27.99 -35.51
C LEU A 14 -2.84 -27.97 -34.06
N GLU A 15 -2.65 -29.18 -33.52
CA GLU A 15 -1.78 -29.38 -32.37
C GLU A 15 -0.35 -29.33 -32.90
N ASP A 16 0.29 -28.17 -32.74
CA ASP A 16 1.74 -28.08 -32.72
C ASP A 16 2.14 -27.60 -31.32
N GLU A 17 2.99 -28.40 -30.70
CA GLU A 17 3.21 -28.51 -29.27
C GLU A 17 4.06 -27.38 -28.69
N HIS A 18 3.87 -27.18 -27.38
CA HIS A 18 4.50 -26.19 -26.50
C HIS A 18 3.99 -24.74 -26.62
N PRO A 19 2.94 -24.36 -25.85
CA PRO A 19 2.74 -22.95 -25.53
C PRO A 19 4.04 -22.41 -24.90
N PRO A 20 4.48 -21.17 -25.22
CA PRO A 20 5.51 -20.55 -24.41
C PRO A 20 5.02 -20.59 -22.96
N GLU A 21 5.89 -20.91 -22.01
CA GLU A 21 5.58 -20.68 -20.60
C GLU A 21 5.16 -19.21 -20.49
N TYR A 22 3.85 -18.97 -20.43
CA TYR A 22 3.32 -17.68 -20.10
C TYR A 22 3.76 -17.48 -18.66
N HIS A 23 4.88 -16.78 -18.47
CA HIS A 23 5.18 -16.16 -17.18
C HIS A 23 3.91 -15.40 -16.82
N THR A 24 3.14 -15.95 -15.88
CA THR A 24 1.97 -15.30 -15.33
C THR A 24 2.39 -13.87 -15.07
N ILE A 25 1.75 -12.91 -15.75
CA ILE A 25 1.92 -11.51 -15.40
C ILE A 25 1.54 -11.44 -13.94
N GLN A 26 2.55 -11.35 -13.07
CA GLN A 26 2.36 -11.30 -11.63
C GLN A 26 1.32 -10.20 -11.40
N PRO A 27 0.21 -10.46 -10.71
CA PRO A 27 -0.78 -9.43 -10.48
C PRO A 27 -0.06 -8.21 -9.92
N ARG A 28 -0.23 -7.05 -10.56
CA ARG A 28 0.38 -5.80 -10.12
C ARG A 28 0.07 -5.66 -8.64
N ALA A 29 1.11 -5.55 -7.81
CA ALA A 29 0.92 -5.52 -6.37
C ALA A 29 -0.13 -4.45 -6.01
N VAL A 30 -1.16 -4.87 -5.28
CA VAL A 30 -2.21 -3.95 -4.83
C VAL A 30 -1.61 -3.06 -3.75
N ILE A 31 -1.57 -1.75 -4.03
CA ILE A 31 -1.09 -0.76 -3.07
C ILE A 31 -2.30 -0.22 -2.32
N GLU A 32 -2.37 -0.50 -1.03
CA GLU A 32 -3.38 0.03 -0.13
C GLU A 32 -2.88 1.34 0.51
N CYS A 33 -3.66 2.41 0.37
CA CYS A 33 -3.38 3.71 0.97
C CYS A 33 -3.95 3.78 2.39
N ILE A 34 -3.08 3.98 3.39
CA ILE A 34 -3.48 4.11 4.80
C ILE A 34 -3.63 5.59 5.18
N ARG A 35 -4.79 5.94 5.74
CA ARG A 35 -5.11 7.27 6.25
C ARG A 35 -5.82 7.19 7.60
N THR A 36 -5.51 8.12 8.49
CA THR A 36 -6.16 8.29 9.78
C THR A 36 -6.25 9.77 10.15
N SER A 37 -7.33 10.15 10.81
CA SER A 37 -7.53 11.48 11.37
C SER A 37 -6.75 11.72 12.68
N SER A 38 -6.11 10.68 13.22
CA SER A 38 -5.36 10.71 14.49
C SER A 38 -3.87 11.02 14.31
N ALA A 39 -3.41 11.19 13.07
CA ALA A 39 -2.05 11.60 12.71
C ALA A 39 -2.11 12.75 11.68
N PRO A 40 -1.07 13.58 11.57
CA PRO A 40 -1.01 14.66 10.59
C PRO A 40 -0.98 14.09 9.17
N LEU A 41 -1.60 14.80 8.23
CA LEU A 41 -1.48 14.45 6.81
C LEU A 41 -0.13 14.96 6.28
N PRO A 42 0.57 14.20 5.42
CA PRO A 42 1.78 14.69 4.77
C PRO A 42 1.52 15.98 3.99
N PRO A 43 2.48 16.93 3.93
CA PRO A 43 2.34 18.15 3.13
C PRO A 43 2.07 17.90 1.64
N SER A 44 2.53 16.76 1.12
CA SER A 44 2.29 16.31 -0.25
C SER A 44 0.84 15.90 -0.54
N GLY A 45 -0.04 15.82 0.47
CA GLY A 45 -1.41 15.32 0.31
C GLY A 45 -1.51 13.81 0.03
N SER A 46 -0.39 13.09 0.07
CA SER A 46 -0.34 11.64 -0.12
C SER A 46 -0.87 10.88 1.10
N SER A 47 -0.87 9.56 1.03
CA SER A 47 -1.19 8.70 2.17
C SER A 47 -0.11 8.78 3.26
N GLN A 48 -0.50 8.57 4.52
CA GLN A 48 0.42 8.51 5.66
C GLN A 48 1.27 7.23 5.67
N ALA A 49 0.72 6.14 5.12
CA ALA A 49 1.46 4.93 4.83
C ALA A 49 0.88 4.21 3.61
N PHE A 50 1.67 3.31 3.06
CA PHE A 50 1.26 2.39 2.00
C PHE A 50 1.51 0.95 2.46
N LYS A 51 0.54 0.09 2.21
CA LYS A 51 0.67 -1.35 2.46
C LYS A 51 0.72 -2.10 1.13
N VAL A 52 1.75 -2.92 0.98
CA VAL A 52 2.00 -3.71 -0.23
C VAL A 52 2.63 -5.04 0.16
N ASN A 53 2.05 -6.15 -0.30
CA ASN A 53 2.55 -7.51 -0.05
C ASN A 53 2.86 -7.81 1.44
N GLY A 54 2.01 -7.33 2.35
CA GLY A 54 2.17 -7.54 3.79
C GLY A 54 3.17 -6.59 4.49
N MET A 55 3.89 -5.76 3.74
CA MET A 55 4.79 -4.73 4.26
C MET A 55 4.09 -3.38 4.35
N ILE A 56 4.43 -2.59 5.37
CA ILE A 56 3.89 -1.25 5.59
C ILE A 56 5.04 -0.25 5.52
N TYR A 57 4.92 0.72 4.62
CA TYR A 57 5.86 1.82 4.46
C TYR A 57 5.21 3.08 4.97
N VAL A 58 5.70 3.58 6.11
CA VAL A 58 5.18 4.79 6.76
C VAL A 58 5.95 6.01 6.26
N ALA A 59 5.23 7.06 5.85
CA ALA A 59 5.84 8.34 5.51
C ALA A 59 6.54 8.93 6.74
N ALA A 60 7.58 9.72 6.52
CA ALA A 60 8.31 10.38 7.61
C ALA A 60 7.33 11.17 8.51
N GLN A 61 7.45 10.95 9.81
CA GLN A 61 6.61 11.62 10.80
C GLN A 61 7.39 12.77 11.45
N VAL A 62 6.67 13.88 11.67
CA VAL A 62 7.17 15.07 12.37
C VAL A 62 6.32 15.31 13.62
N ALA A 63 6.76 16.23 14.47
CA ALA A 63 6.10 16.59 15.73
C ALA A 63 4.78 17.39 15.53
N ALA A 64 4.06 17.16 14.43
CA ALA A 64 2.81 17.82 14.14
C ALA A 64 1.63 17.17 14.87
N LEU A 65 0.67 18.00 15.28
CA LEU A 65 -0.62 17.56 15.81
C LEU A 65 -1.57 17.17 14.66
N PRO A 66 -2.58 16.31 14.88
CA PRO A 66 -3.44 15.82 13.79
C PRO A 66 -4.29 16.92 13.18
N ARG A 67 -4.60 17.96 13.97
CA ARG A 67 -5.44 19.09 13.59
C ARG A 67 -4.62 20.34 13.23
N GLY A 68 -3.31 20.18 13.01
CA GLY A 68 -2.38 21.27 12.72
C GLY A 68 -1.66 21.83 13.95
N GLY A 69 -0.55 22.54 13.72
CA GLY A 69 0.37 22.98 14.76
C GLY A 69 1.45 21.94 15.10
N MET A 70 2.42 22.34 15.92
CA MET A 70 3.55 21.53 16.34
C MET A 70 3.58 21.37 17.86
N ALA A 71 4.01 20.21 18.35
CA ALA A 71 4.38 20.05 19.75
C ALA A 71 5.61 20.91 20.06
N ILE A 72 5.60 21.57 21.22
CA ILE A 72 6.65 22.49 21.66
C ILE A 72 7.46 21.81 22.77
N GLY A 73 8.79 21.86 22.65
CA GLY A 73 9.73 21.20 23.55
C GLY A 73 10.23 19.88 22.99
N GLU A 74 11.51 19.56 23.25
CA GLU A 74 12.21 18.44 22.63
C GLU A 74 11.56 17.08 22.95
N THR A 75 11.32 16.80 24.24
CA THR A 75 10.68 15.55 24.67
C THR A 75 9.26 15.43 24.11
N ALA A 76 8.47 16.50 24.21
CA ALA A 76 7.10 16.52 23.69
C ALA A 76 7.06 16.32 22.17
N ALA A 77 8.05 16.85 21.44
CA ALA A 77 8.18 16.65 20.00
C ALA A 77 8.45 15.18 19.65
N VAL A 78 9.37 14.53 20.38
CA VAL A 78 9.66 13.11 20.20
C VAL A 78 8.44 12.25 20.53
N GLU A 79 7.80 12.47 21.68
CA GLU A 79 6.57 11.77 22.07
C GLU A 79 5.48 11.92 21.00
N ARG A 80 5.32 13.12 20.46
CA ARG A 80 4.34 13.38 19.40
C ARG A 80 4.62 12.59 18.14
N ILE A 81 5.89 12.46 17.73
CA ILE A 81 6.29 11.65 16.58
C ILE A 81 5.89 10.19 16.79
N PHE A 82 6.14 9.62 17.98
CA PHE A 82 5.77 8.23 18.28
C PHE A 82 4.25 8.03 18.35
N LEU A 83 3.48 8.98 18.89
CA LEU A 83 2.02 8.93 18.88
C LEU A 83 1.44 8.95 17.46
N ASN A 84 2.04 9.76 16.57
CA ASN A 84 1.66 9.79 15.15
C ASN A 84 1.93 8.45 14.46
N LEU A 85 3.13 7.88 14.67
CA LEU A 85 3.50 6.56 14.15
C LEU A 85 2.55 5.47 14.66
N GLU A 86 2.21 5.48 15.95
CA GLU A 86 1.28 4.53 16.55
C GLU A 86 -0.09 4.57 15.87
N ALA A 87 -0.63 5.76 15.69
CA ALA A 87 -1.92 5.96 15.04
C ALA A 87 -1.93 5.44 13.60
N ILE A 88 -0.85 5.64 12.84
CA ILE A 88 -0.72 5.17 11.46
C ILE A 88 -0.56 3.65 11.41
N LEU A 89 0.27 3.06 12.28
CA LEU A 89 0.45 1.61 12.37
C LEU A 89 -0.87 0.92 12.74
N LYS A 90 -1.61 1.46 13.71
CA LYS A 90 -2.94 0.96 14.08
C LYS A 90 -3.91 1.02 12.91
N ALA A 91 -3.94 2.13 12.17
CA ALA A 91 -4.78 2.27 10.98
C ALA A 91 -4.41 1.28 9.85
N ALA A 92 -3.15 0.83 9.79
CA ALA A 92 -2.67 -0.18 8.86
C ALA A 92 -2.91 -1.64 9.31
N GLY A 93 -3.48 -1.85 10.50
CA GLY A 93 -3.64 -3.17 11.12
C GLY A 93 -2.32 -3.75 11.65
N SER A 94 -1.43 -2.89 12.17
CA SER A 94 -0.13 -3.24 12.72
C SER A 94 0.14 -2.50 14.03
N SER A 95 1.37 -2.62 14.54
CA SER A 95 1.80 -2.11 15.84
C SER A 95 3.34 -2.04 15.91
N PHE A 96 3.88 -1.41 16.95
CA PHE A 96 5.32 -1.19 17.11
C PHE A 96 6.13 -2.50 17.25
N ASP A 97 5.55 -3.53 17.86
CA ASP A 97 6.10 -4.88 18.00
C ASP A 97 6.38 -5.57 16.65
N ARG A 98 5.84 -5.04 15.55
CA ARG A 98 6.05 -5.56 14.19
C ARG A 98 6.96 -4.66 13.34
N VAL A 99 7.56 -3.61 13.93
CA VAL A 99 8.48 -2.72 13.23
C VAL A 99 9.85 -3.37 13.11
N VAL A 100 10.32 -3.51 11.88
CA VAL A 100 11.61 -4.16 11.56
C VAL A 100 12.73 -3.17 11.21
N LYS A 101 12.38 -1.93 10.84
CA LYS A 101 13.33 -0.89 10.43
C LYS A 101 12.75 0.49 10.70
N THR A 102 13.59 1.38 11.22
CA THR A 102 13.30 2.82 11.34
C THR A 102 14.46 3.64 10.78
N THR A 103 14.17 4.86 10.34
CA THR A 103 15.17 5.86 9.97
C THR A 103 14.82 7.13 10.74
N VAL A 104 15.78 7.67 11.47
CA VAL A 104 15.62 8.89 12.26
C VAL A 104 16.43 9.99 11.60
N GLY A 105 15.77 11.09 11.23
CA GLY A 105 16.41 12.28 10.68
C GLY A 105 16.48 13.36 11.77
N PHE A 106 17.64 13.97 11.92
CA PHE A 106 17.86 15.13 12.77
C PHE A 106 18.00 16.36 11.88
N ASP A 107 17.41 17.48 12.29
CA ASP A 107 17.68 18.79 11.70
C ASP A 107 19.01 19.30 12.26
N SER A 108 19.91 19.76 11.40
CA SER A 108 21.30 20.14 11.73
C SER A 108 21.54 21.62 11.52
#